data_AF-A0AAD1BGQ9-F1
#
_entry.id   AF-A0AAD1BGQ9-F1
#
_cell.length_a   1.000
_cell.length_b   1.000
_cell.length_c   1.000
_cell.angle_alpha   90.00
_cell.angle_beta   90.00
_cell.angle_gamma   90.00
#
_symmetry.space_group_name_H-M   'P 1'
#
loop_
_entity.id
_entity.type
_entity.pdbx_description
1 polymer ?
#
loop_
_entity_poly.entity_id
_entity_poly.type
_entity_poly.pdbx_seq_one_letter_code
_entity_poly.pdbx_strand_id
1 'polypeptide(L)'
;MKLKNIISKGIMALSVVFALMACGENVDYEYSNYHCNLAIDNSVHLDATLASSMNALSPGIFTTIKPLYKDGTSYFYFKNNQGMESEKRFNAIDENLQSHLRIGMNKGLIVGFGNLDTPARFFAYDLQCPNCFDLNALPLRSYELTVNGTGIATCKTCRRSYNLNTGGNIVSGEKGKTMTRYRASTAGAYGMLRVL
;
A
#
# COMPACT_ATOMS: atom_id res chain seq x y z
N MET A 1 -60.48 20.30 -4.53
CA MET A 1 -60.00 18.99 -4.01
C MET A 1 -59.00 18.28 -4.93
N LYS A 2 -59.02 18.46 -6.27
CA LYS A 2 -58.12 17.75 -7.21
C LYS A 2 -56.65 18.24 -7.25
N LEU A 3 -56.39 19.53 -6.97
CA LEU A 3 -55.03 20.11 -7.09
C LEU A 3 -54.06 19.61 -5.99
N LYS A 4 -54.57 19.39 -4.76
CA LYS A 4 -53.79 18.91 -3.62
C LYS A 4 -53.24 17.49 -3.82
N ASN A 5 -54.00 16.64 -4.53
CA ASN A 5 -53.60 15.27 -4.87
C ASN A 5 -52.54 15.20 -5.97
N ILE A 6 -52.51 16.17 -6.89
CA ILE A 6 -51.49 16.22 -7.96
C ILE A 6 -50.15 16.68 -7.38
N ILE A 7 -50.17 17.69 -6.51
CA ILE A 7 -48.98 18.19 -5.80
C ILE A 7 -48.41 17.11 -4.87
N SER A 8 -49.27 16.40 -4.14
CA SER A 8 -48.86 15.28 -3.26
C SER A 8 -48.22 14.12 -4.04
N LYS A 9 -48.77 13.75 -5.21
CA LYS A 9 -48.20 12.69 -6.07
C LYS A 9 -46.89 13.12 -6.74
N GLY A 10 -46.76 14.39 -7.13
CA GLY A 10 -45.54 14.94 -7.70
C GLY A 10 -44.38 14.98 -6.70
N ILE A 11 -44.66 15.38 -5.44
CA ILE A 11 -43.66 15.37 -4.37
C ILE A 11 -43.23 13.94 -4.03
N MET A 12 -44.17 12.98 -3.98
CA MET A 12 -43.85 11.58 -3.69
C MET A 12 -43.02 10.93 -4.81
N ALA A 13 -43.29 11.27 -6.08
CA ALA A 13 -42.49 10.80 -7.22
C ALA A 13 -41.07 11.40 -7.23
N LEU A 14 -40.92 12.67 -6.87
CA LEU A 14 -39.62 13.34 -6.81
C LEU A 14 -38.73 12.78 -5.68
N SER A 15 -39.30 12.42 -4.54
CA SER A 15 -38.58 11.78 -3.42
C SER A 15 -38.07 10.37 -3.75
N VAL A 16 -38.79 9.61 -4.59
CA VAL A 16 -38.34 8.27 -5.05
C VAL A 16 -37.18 8.38 -6.04
N VAL A 17 -37.15 9.42 -6.89
CA VAL A 17 -36.03 9.65 -7.82
C VAL A 17 -34.75 10.05 -7.08
N PHE A 18 -34.83 10.87 -6.03
CA PHE A 18 -33.68 11.20 -5.19
C PHE A 18 -33.15 10.00 -4.37
N ALA A 19 -34.02 9.06 -3.99
CA ALA A 19 -33.62 7.84 -3.29
C ALA A 19 -32.84 6.86 -4.19
N LEU A 20 -33.06 6.91 -5.51
CA LEU A 20 -32.36 6.05 -6.49
C LEU A 20 -30.98 6.60 -6.90
N MET A 21 -30.67 7.87 -6.60
CA MET A 21 -29.34 8.45 -6.81
C MET A 21 -28.41 8.28 -5.60
N ALA A 22 -28.88 7.68 -4.51
CA ALA A 22 -28.04 7.30 -3.37
C ALA A 22 -27.25 6.00 -3.67
N CYS A 23 -26.68 5.89 -4.87
CA CYS A 23 -25.55 5.00 -5.09
C CYS A 23 -24.35 5.70 -4.46
N GLY A 24 -24.02 5.34 -3.22
CA GLY A 24 -22.75 5.72 -2.60
C GLY A 24 -21.62 5.08 -3.40
N GLU A 25 -21.18 5.75 -4.47
CA GLU A 25 -19.99 5.39 -5.22
C GLU A 25 -18.79 5.68 -4.31
N ASN A 26 -18.45 4.73 -3.46
CA ASN A 26 -17.06 4.59 -3.04
C ASN A 26 -16.31 4.15 -4.29
N VAL A 27 -15.88 5.13 -5.09
CA VAL A 27 -14.94 4.89 -6.18
C VAL A 27 -13.64 4.42 -5.51
N ASP A 28 -13.49 3.10 -5.41
CA ASP A 28 -12.25 2.48 -4.95
C ASP A 28 -11.21 2.67 -6.07
N TYR A 29 -10.44 3.74 -5.97
CA TYR A 29 -9.32 3.99 -6.87
C TYR A 29 -8.28 2.87 -6.72
N GLU A 30 -7.73 2.40 -7.85
CA GLU A 30 -6.70 1.35 -7.83
C GLU A 30 -5.44 1.78 -7.04
N TYR A 31 -5.16 3.09 -7.01
CA TYR A 31 -4.00 3.67 -6.33
C TYR A 31 -4.42 4.72 -5.31
N SER A 32 -3.63 4.83 -4.25
CA SER A 32 -3.78 5.84 -3.21
C SER A 32 -3.56 7.25 -3.74
N ASN A 33 -4.29 8.21 -3.17
CA ASN A 33 -4.02 9.64 -3.36
C ASN A 33 -2.92 10.17 -2.41
N TYR A 34 -2.47 9.34 -1.46
CA TYR A 34 -1.30 9.66 -0.66
C TYR A 34 -0.04 9.41 -1.47
N HIS A 35 0.82 10.43 -1.56
CA HIS A 35 2.03 10.35 -2.36
C HIS A 35 3.25 10.02 -1.51
N CYS A 36 3.76 8.80 -1.71
CA CYS A 36 4.95 8.30 -1.03
C CYS A 36 6.20 9.08 -1.53
N ASN A 37 6.34 9.23 -2.85
CA ASN A 37 7.48 9.87 -3.52
C ASN A 37 8.87 9.33 -3.12
N LEU A 38 8.94 8.02 -2.80
CA LEU A 38 10.19 7.34 -2.46
C LEU A 38 11.01 7.08 -3.72
N ALA A 39 12.32 7.33 -3.62
CA ALA A 39 13.30 6.86 -4.58
C ALA A 39 14.46 6.20 -3.83
N ILE A 40 14.84 4.99 -4.22
CA ILE A 40 16.02 4.28 -3.67
C ILE A 40 16.85 3.78 -4.84
N ASP A 41 18.10 4.24 -4.93
CA ASP A 41 19.05 3.77 -5.92
C ASP A 41 19.80 2.55 -5.40
N ASN A 42 19.31 1.37 -5.77
CA ASN A 42 19.93 0.13 -5.32
C ASN A 42 21.24 -0.20 -6.06
N SER A 43 21.59 0.55 -7.13
CA SER A 43 22.90 0.44 -7.76
C SER A 43 24.01 1.03 -6.88
N VAL A 44 23.64 1.94 -5.98
CA VAL A 44 24.54 2.57 -5.00
C VAL A 44 24.50 1.82 -3.67
N HIS A 45 23.30 1.49 -3.17
CA HIS A 45 23.16 0.79 -1.89
C HIS A 45 23.59 -0.67 -1.94
N LEU A 46 23.49 -1.31 -3.12
CA LEU A 46 23.85 -2.71 -3.36
C LEU A 46 23.23 -3.64 -2.31
N ASP A 47 21.93 -3.46 -2.06
CA ASP A 47 21.20 -4.25 -1.07
C ASP A 47 20.58 -5.50 -1.70
N ALA A 48 20.99 -6.69 -1.23
CA ALA A 48 20.51 -7.96 -1.74
C ALA A 48 19.05 -8.26 -1.32
N THR A 49 18.62 -7.80 -0.14
CA THR A 49 17.25 -8.01 0.35
C THR A 49 16.26 -7.26 -0.53
N LEU A 50 16.51 -5.98 -0.79
CA LEU A 50 15.73 -5.18 -1.71
C LEU A 50 15.81 -5.73 -3.15
N ALA A 51 17.02 -6.09 -3.60
CA ALA A 51 17.25 -6.64 -4.93
C ALA A 51 16.41 -7.88 -5.22
N SER A 52 16.22 -8.75 -4.21
CA SER A 52 15.41 -9.96 -4.35
C SER A 52 13.95 -9.68 -4.73
N SER A 53 13.37 -8.59 -4.20
CA SER A 53 12.00 -8.15 -4.53
C SER A 53 11.90 -7.34 -5.84
N MET A 54 13.02 -6.79 -6.32
CA MET A 54 13.11 -6.01 -7.57
C MET A 54 13.50 -6.87 -8.78
N ASN A 55 13.59 -8.19 -8.62
CA ASN A 55 13.87 -9.14 -9.70
C ASN A 55 12.59 -9.75 -10.27
N ALA A 56 12.23 -9.40 -11.50
CA ALA A 56 11.05 -9.96 -12.19
C ALA A 56 11.12 -11.48 -12.41
N LEU A 57 12.32 -12.07 -12.40
CA LEU A 57 12.55 -13.51 -12.53
C LEU A 57 12.38 -14.26 -11.20
N SER A 58 12.17 -13.55 -10.10
CA SER A 58 11.94 -14.12 -8.76
C SER A 58 10.66 -13.57 -8.14
N PRO A 59 9.49 -13.71 -8.80
CA PRO A 59 8.24 -13.17 -8.28
C PRO A 59 7.77 -13.90 -7.00
N GLY A 60 6.94 -13.25 -6.21
CA GLY A 60 6.45 -13.73 -4.91
C GLY A 60 7.34 -13.35 -3.72
N ILE A 61 8.48 -12.71 -3.98
CA ILE A 61 9.34 -12.13 -2.95
C ILE A 61 8.93 -10.67 -2.73
N PHE A 62 8.52 -10.37 -1.51
CA PHE A 62 8.11 -9.03 -1.09
C PHE A 62 9.02 -8.54 0.02
N THR A 63 9.50 -7.30 -0.11
CA THR A 63 10.35 -6.63 0.86
C THR A 63 9.60 -5.48 1.52
N THR A 64 9.53 -5.52 2.85
CA THR A 64 9.11 -4.41 3.68
C THR A 64 10.27 -3.43 3.84
N ILE A 65 10.00 -2.15 3.59
CA ILE A 65 10.93 -1.03 3.73
C ILE A 65 10.45 -0.15 4.88
N LYS A 66 11.34 0.16 5.82
CA LYS A 66 11.09 1.10 6.92
C LYS A 66 12.29 2.01 7.12
N PRO A 67 12.11 3.25 7.58
CA PRO A 67 13.22 4.03 8.10
C PRO A 67 13.62 3.50 9.48
N LEU A 68 14.92 3.46 9.74
CA LEU A 68 15.50 3.17 11.05
C LEU A 68 16.43 4.32 11.42
N TYR A 69 16.34 4.81 12.66
CA TYR A 69 17.27 5.82 13.17
C TYR A 69 18.08 5.22 14.31
N LYS A 70 19.39 5.17 14.15
CA LYS A 70 20.34 4.68 15.16
C LYS A 70 21.65 5.45 15.05
N ASP A 71 22.32 5.65 16.18
CA ASP A 71 23.64 6.28 16.26
C ASP A 71 23.71 7.63 15.51
N GLY A 72 22.66 8.45 15.64
CA GLY A 72 22.60 9.78 15.02
C GLY A 72 22.37 9.79 13.50
N THR A 73 22.09 8.64 12.89
CA THR A 73 22.01 8.48 11.44
C THR A 73 20.76 7.71 11.01
N SER A 74 20.21 8.06 9.85
CA SER A 74 19.08 7.35 9.24
C SER A 74 19.54 6.19 8.34
N TYR A 75 18.77 5.11 8.35
CA TYR A 75 18.99 3.89 7.58
C TYR A 75 17.68 3.47 6.91
N PHE A 76 17.79 2.81 5.76
CA PHE A 76 16.75 1.92 5.28
C PHE A 76 16.90 0.59 6.00
N TYR A 77 15.80 0.10 6.57
CA TYR A 77 15.68 -1.26 7.05
C TYR A 77 14.82 -2.03 6.04
N PHE A 78 15.37 -3.13 5.55
CA PHE A 78 14.74 -4.03 4.60
C PHE A 78 14.50 -5.38 5.27
N LYS A 79 13.29 -5.90 5.12
CA LYS A 79 12.94 -7.26 5.55
C LYS A 79 12.07 -7.91 4.51
N ASN A 80 12.53 -9.00 3.91
CA ASN A 80 11.72 -9.74 2.96
C ASN A 80 10.91 -10.86 3.62
N ASN A 81 9.93 -11.35 2.89
CA ASN A 81 9.06 -12.43 3.33
C ASN A 81 9.73 -13.82 3.32
N GLN A 82 10.97 -13.94 2.84
CA GLN A 82 11.78 -15.16 2.86
C GLN A 82 12.76 -15.21 4.03
N GLY A 83 12.72 -14.24 4.94
CA GLY A 83 13.55 -14.20 6.14
C GLY A 83 14.90 -13.50 5.99
N MET A 84 15.16 -12.84 4.85
CA MET A 84 16.33 -11.96 4.72
C MET A 84 16.02 -10.58 5.30
N GLU A 85 17.00 -10.03 6.02
CA GLU A 85 16.96 -8.70 6.60
C GLU A 85 18.29 -7.98 6.36
N SER A 86 18.23 -6.68 6.10
CA SER A 86 19.42 -5.86 5.93
C SER A 86 19.14 -4.39 6.27
N GLU A 87 20.21 -3.67 6.56
CA GLU A 87 20.18 -2.25 6.85
C GLU A 87 21.18 -1.51 5.97
N LYS A 88 20.76 -0.39 5.39
CA LYS A 88 21.61 0.45 4.55
C LYS A 88 21.55 1.89 5.04
N ARG A 89 22.72 2.45 5.34
CA ARG A 89 22.86 3.83 5.77
C ARG A 89 22.37 4.75 4.66
N PHE A 90 21.62 5.79 4.99
CA PHE A 90 21.28 6.83 4.05
C PHE A 90 22.55 7.48 3.50
N ASN A 91 22.59 7.69 2.20
CA ASN A 91 23.62 8.52 1.57
C ASN A 91 23.14 9.98 1.51
N ALA A 92 24.01 10.88 1.01
CA ALA A 92 23.68 12.30 0.91
C ALA A 92 22.43 12.58 0.04
N ILE A 93 22.16 11.75 -0.98
CA ILE A 93 20.96 11.90 -1.82
C ILE A 93 19.70 11.54 -1.02
N ASP A 94 19.73 10.44 -0.27
CA ASP A 94 18.61 10.00 0.57
C ASP A 94 18.27 11.03 1.66
N GLU A 95 19.30 11.64 2.26
CA GLU A 95 19.15 12.71 3.25
C GLU A 95 18.54 13.97 2.62
N ASN A 96 19.06 14.41 1.46
CA ASN A 96 18.55 15.57 0.73
C ASN A 96 17.09 15.38 0.27
N LEU A 97 16.72 14.16 -0.13
CA LEU A 97 15.34 13.81 -0.48
C LEU A 97 14.45 13.61 0.75
N GLN A 98 15.01 13.62 1.95
CA GLN A 98 14.30 13.30 3.20
C GLN A 98 13.57 11.96 3.10
N SER A 99 14.24 10.93 2.56
CA SER A 99 13.62 9.64 2.24
C SER A 99 12.87 9.00 3.42
N HIS A 100 13.26 9.29 4.67
CA HIS A 100 12.59 8.80 5.88
C HIS A 100 11.14 9.29 6.06
N LEU A 101 10.76 10.42 5.42
CA LEU A 101 9.39 10.95 5.41
C LEU A 101 8.55 10.39 4.25
N ARG A 102 9.19 9.68 3.34
CA ARG A 102 8.65 9.27 2.05
C ARG A 102 8.42 7.77 1.98
N ILE A 103 8.20 7.08 3.10
CA ILE A 103 8.03 5.61 3.14
C ILE A 103 6.62 5.27 3.63
N GLY A 104 5.67 5.22 2.70
CA GLY A 104 4.27 4.89 2.97
C GLY A 104 3.61 5.76 4.04
N MET A 105 2.38 5.40 4.40
CA MET A 105 1.68 5.96 5.54
C MET A 105 2.32 5.41 6.81
N ASN A 106 2.67 6.33 7.72
CA ASN A 106 3.24 5.97 9.00
C ASN A 106 4.49 5.06 8.89
N LYS A 107 5.38 5.38 7.92
CA LYS A 107 6.77 4.85 7.82
C LYS A 107 6.87 3.35 7.51
N GLY A 108 6.03 2.83 6.64
CA GLY A 108 6.13 1.45 6.18
C GLY A 108 5.59 1.23 4.78
N LEU A 109 6.37 0.52 3.96
CA LEU A 109 6.04 0.20 2.57
C LEU A 109 6.39 -1.27 2.29
N ILE A 110 5.63 -1.94 1.44
CA ILE A 110 5.92 -3.30 0.95
C ILE A 110 6.05 -3.24 -0.56
N VAL A 111 7.12 -3.78 -1.14
CA VAL A 111 7.35 -3.82 -2.59
C VAL A 111 7.71 -5.21 -3.07
N GLY A 112 7.37 -5.56 -4.31
CA GLY A 112 7.75 -6.83 -4.91
C GLY A 112 7.00 -7.16 -6.19
N PHE A 113 7.48 -8.16 -6.93
CA PHE A 113 6.75 -8.72 -8.07
C PHE A 113 5.73 -9.76 -7.60
N GLY A 114 4.48 -9.65 -8.05
CA GLY A 114 3.48 -10.71 -7.86
C GLY A 114 3.73 -11.91 -8.76
N ASN A 115 3.38 -13.11 -8.29
CA ASN A 115 3.63 -14.36 -9.01
C ASN A 115 2.43 -14.95 -9.77
N LEU A 116 1.33 -14.18 -9.91
CA LEU A 116 0.10 -14.63 -10.58
C LEU A 116 -0.19 -13.92 -11.91
N ASP A 117 0.59 -12.90 -12.28
CA ASP A 117 0.51 -12.22 -13.58
C ASP A 117 1.63 -12.69 -14.53
N THR A 118 1.35 -12.76 -15.84
CA THR A 118 2.36 -13.02 -16.88
C THR A 118 2.26 -11.93 -17.98
N PRO A 119 3.25 -11.03 -18.13
CA PRO A 119 4.50 -10.94 -17.35
C PRO A 119 4.25 -10.54 -15.89
N ALA A 120 5.21 -10.87 -15.01
CA ALA A 120 5.12 -10.53 -13.59
C ALA A 120 4.97 -9.02 -13.39
N ARG A 121 3.99 -8.63 -12.56
CA ARG A 121 3.70 -7.22 -12.26
C ARG A 121 4.39 -6.78 -10.97
N PHE A 122 5.02 -5.60 -11.01
CA PHE A 122 5.61 -4.98 -9.82
C PHE A 122 4.54 -4.23 -9.03
N PHE A 123 4.48 -4.47 -7.71
CA PHE A 123 3.54 -3.83 -6.81
C PHE A 123 4.25 -3.09 -5.70
N ALA A 124 3.61 -2.01 -5.23
CA ALA A 124 3.94 -1.36 -3.97
C ALA A 124 2.66 -1.14 -3.16
N TYR A 125 2.73 -1.45 -1.87
CA TYR A 125 1.63 -1.37 -0.93
C TYR A 125 2.03 -0.64 0.33
N ASP A 126 1.06 -0.04 0.98
CA ASP A 126 1.22 0.43 2.33
C ASP A 126 1.40 -0.71 3.33
N LEU A 127 2.23 -0.52 4.35
CA LEU A 127 2.37 -1.51 5.43
C LEU A 127 1.19 -1.48 6.40
N GLN A 128 0.45 -0.36 6.49
CA GLN A 128 -0.69 -0.22 7.38
C GLN A 128 -1.94 -0.90 6.81
N CYS A 129 -2.71 -1.55 7.70
CA CYS A 129 -3.98 -2.15 7.31
C CYS A 129 -5.00 -1.07 6.87
N PRO A 130 -5.51 -1.11 5.63
CA PRO A 130 -6.42 -0.10 5.08
C PRO A 130 -7.79 -0.05 5.79
N ASN A 131 -8.15 -1.12 6.51
CA ASN A 131 -9.40 -1.24 7.24
C ASN A 131 -9.27 -0.87 8.72
N CYS A 132 -8.07 -0.58 9.22
CA CYS A 132 -7.85 -0.21 10.63
C CYS A 132 -7.12 1.13 10.79
N PHE A 133 -6.22 1.43 9.87
CA PHE A 133 -5.42 2.64 9.91
C PHE A 133 -6.18 3.82 9.35
N ASP A 134 -6.12 4.92 10.08
CA ASP A 134 -6.60 6.23 9.65
C ASP A 134 -5.49 7.25 9.94
N LEU A 135 -5.01 7.89 8.87
CA LEU A 135 -3.94 8.88 8.93
C LEU A 135 -4.34 10.13 9.72
N ASN A 136 -5.65 10.41 9.82
CA ASN A 136 -6.19 11.59 10.49
C ASN A 136 -6.67 11.32 11.92
N ALA A 137 -6.59 10.06 12.38
CA ALA A 137 -7.02 9.71 13.73
C ALA A 137 -6.06 10.29 14.78
N LEU A 138 -6.63 10.83 15.87
CA LEU A 138 -5.89 11.31 17.03
C LEU A 138 -6.28 10.50 18.28
N PRO A 139 -5.33 9.81 18.95
CA PRO A 139 -3.92 9.68 18.60
C PRO A 139 -3.72 8.78 17.36
N LEU A 140 -2.67 9.06 16.58
CA LEU A 140 -2.27 8.22 15.45
C LEU A 140 -1.84 6.84 15.96
N ARG A 141 -2.41 5.77 15.41
CA ARG A 141 -2.13 4.38 15.82
C ARG A 141 -1.61 3.56 14.65
N SER A 142 -0.58 2.77 14.88
CA SER A 142 -0.01 1.85 13.89
C SER A 142 -0.78 0.53 13.83
N TYR A 143 -1.09 0.08 12.62
CA TYR A 143 -1.74 -1.19 12.31
C TYR A 143 -0.96 -1.95 11.22
N GLU A 144 0.35 -2.11 11.46
CA GLU A 144 1.25 -2.79 10.53
C GLU A 144 0.82 -4.24 10.24
N LEU A 145 0.88 -4.58 8.96
CA LEU A 145 0.61 -5.92 8.45
C LEU A 145 1.86 -6.80 8.60
N THR A 146 1.65 -8.09 8.86
CA THR A 146 2.73 -9.10 8.83
C THR A 146 2.66 -9.86 7.52
N VAL A 147 3.77 -9.91 6.78
CA VAL A 147 3.86 -10.63 5.50
C VAL A 147 4.49 -12.00 5.73
N ASN A 148 3.83 -13.06 5.26
CA ASN A 148 4.35 -14.42 5.33
C ASN A 148 5.11 -14.84 4.04
N GLY A 149 5.80 -15.97 4.08
CA GLY A 149 6.58 -16.49 2.95
C GLY A 149 5.81 -16.78 1.65
N THR A 150 4.49 -16.86 1.70
CA THR A 150 3.63 -17.03 0.51
C THR A 150 3.18 -15.70 -0.11
N GLY A 151 3.58 -14.55 0.46
CA GLY A 151 3.15 -13.23 0.00
C GLY A 151 1.73 -12.87 0.46
N ILE A 152 1.31 -13.39 1.62
CA ILE A 152 0.07 -12.99 2.28
C ILE A 152 0.39 -12.03 3.42
N ALA A 153 -0.23 -10.85 3.37
CA ALA A 153 -0.15 -9.85 4.42
C ALA A 153 -1.35 -9.97 5.37
N THR A 154 -1.14 -10.07 6.67
CA THR A 154 -2.22 -10.26 7.66
C THR A 154 -2.22 -9.13 8.69
N CYS A 155 -3.42 -8.59 8.96
CA CYS A 155 -3.63 -7.63 10.03
C CYS A 155 -3.89 -8.36 11.36
N LYS A 156 -3.12 -8.06 12.40
CA LYS A 156 -3.35 -8.64 13.74
C LYS A 156 -4.66 -8.17 14.39
N THR A 157 -5.12 -6.96 14.06
CA THR A 157 -6.28 -6.32 14.70
C THR A 157 -7.60 -6.81 14.11
N CYS A 158 -7.80 -6.65 12.80
CA CYS A 158 -9.06 -7.06 12.16
C CYS A 158 -9.00 -8.45 11.51
N ARG A 159 -7.86 -9.15 11.62
CA ARG A 159 -7.65 -10.53 11.12
C ARG A 159 -7.79 -10.71 9.61
N ARG A 160 -8.01 -9.64 8.84
CA ARG A 160 -8.02 -9.66 7.37
C ARG A 160 -6.64 -10.08 6.84
N SER A 161 -6.66 -10.90 5.81
CA SER A 161 -5.48 -11.34 5.07
C SER A 161 -5.59 -10.92 3.61
N TYR A 162 -4.51 -10.39 3.06
CA TYR A 162 -4.45 -9.81 1.72
C TYR A 162 -3.41 -10.56 0.88
N ASN A 163 -3.75 -10.89 -0.36
CA ASN A 163 -2.81 -11.54 -1.27
C ASN A 163 -2.03 -10.50 -2.08
N LEU A 164 -0.74 -10.35 -1.77
CA LEU A 164 0.14 -9.40 -2.44
C LEU A 164 0.47 -9.81 -3.88
N ASN A 165 0.25 -11.08 -4.23
CA ASN A 165 0.50 -11.59 -5.58
C ASN A 165 -0.57 -11.17 -6.60
N THR A 166 -1.73 -10.72 -6.15
CA THR A 166 -2.93 -10.40 -6.96
C THR A 166 -3.45 -8.99 -6.69
N GLY A 167 -2.55 -8.02 -6.53
CA GLY A 167 -2.98 -6.64 -6.33
C GLY A 167 -3.55 -6.35 -4.93
N GLY A 168 -3.36 -7.23 -3.94
CA GLY A 168 -3.73 -6.96 -2.55
C GLY A 168 -5.21 -7.15 -2.22
N ASN A 169 -5.90 -8.07 -2.91
CA ASN A 169 -7.28 -8.44 -2.58
C ASN A 169 -7.37 -9.19 -1.24
N ILE A 170 -8.50 -9.06 -0.56
CA ILE A 170 -8.79 -9.81 0.67
C ILE A 170 -9.02 -11.28 0.30
N VAL A 171 -8.29 -12.19 0.95
CA VAL A 171 -8.43 -13.66 0.81
C VAL A 171 -8.97 -14.34 2.06
N SER A 172 -9.01 -13.63 3.19
CA SER A 172 -9.60 -14.12 4.44
C SER A 172 -9.99 -12.96 5.35
N GLY A 173 -11.02 -13.16 6.16
CA GLY A 173 -11.64 -12.14 7.01
C GLY A 173 -12.86 -11.47 6.36
N GLU A 174 -13.40 -10.47 7.05
CA GLU A 174 -14.53 -9.70 6.56
C GLU A 174 -14.21 -8.90 5.28
N LYS A 175 -15.24 -8.63 4.48
CA LYS A 175 -15.15 -7.71 3.34
C LYS A 175 -14.72 -6.30 3.82
N GLY A 176 -14.13 -5.53 2.91
CA GLY A 176 -13.63 -4.19 3.19
C GLY A 176 -12.71 -3.69 2.10
N LYS A 177 -11.95 -2.64 2.40
CA LYS A 177 -10.97 -2.05 1.49
C LYS A 177 -9.86 -3.05 1.17
N THR A 178 -9.48 -3.17 -0.10
CA THR A 178 -8.27 -3.88 -0.51
C THR A 178 -7.03 -3.09 -0.07
N MET A 179 -5.84 -3.68 -0.24
CA MET A 179 -4.58 -3.01 0.13
C MET A 179 -4.45 -1.63 -0.50
N THR A 180 -4.02 -0.65 0.28
CA THR A 180 -3.61 0.66 -0.23
C THR A 180 -2.39 0.47 -1.15
N ARG A 181 -2.56 0.76 -2.44
CA ARG A 181 -1.51 0.60 -3.46
C ARG A 181 -0.88 1.93 -3.84
N TYR A 182 0.40 1.89 -4.15
CA TYR A 182 1.15 3.00 -4.73
C TYR A 182 1.54 2.70 -6.17
N ARG A 183 1.75 3.74 -6.97
CA ARG A 183 2.30 3.56 -8.31
C ARG A 183 3.79 3.32 -8.14
N ALA A 184 4.30 2.22 -8.69
CA ALA A 184 5.70 1.89 -8.51
C ALA A 184 6.34 1.34 -9.77
N SER A 185 7.66 1.54 -9.87
CA SER A 185 8.49 1.00 -10.92
C SER A 185 9.87 0.66 -10.39
N THR A 186 10.52 -0.29 -11.05
CA THR A 186 11.89 -0.70 -10.78
C THR A 186 12.66 -0.81 -12.09
N ALA A 187 13.94 -0.42 -12.08
CA ALA A 187 14.86 -0.64 -13.19
C ALA A 187 15.64 -1.97 -13.07
N GLY A 188 15.19 -2.90 -12.23
CA GLY A 188 15.80 -4.22 -12.00
C GLY A 188 16.40 -4.37 -10.60
N ALA A 189 16.95 -5.55 -10.30
CA ALA A 189 17.39 -5.93 -8.96
C ALA A 189 18.33 -4.90 -8.28
N TYR A 190 19.30 -4.37 -9.01
CA TYR A 190 20.21 -3.32 -8.55
C TYR A 190 19.96 -1.99 -9.27
N GLY A 191 18.72 -1.73 -9.64
CA GLY A 191 18.31 -0.49 -10.30
C GLY A 191 17.66 0.52 -9.36
N MET A 192 17.08 1.56 -9.95
CA MET A 192 16.26 2.54 -9.26
C MET A 192 14.89 1.95 -8.89
N LEU A 193 14.53 2.03 -7.61
CA LEU A 193 13.15 1.89 -7.13
C LEU A 193 12.48 3.27 -7.09
N ARG A 194 11.28 3.40 -7.65
CA ARG A 194 10.45 4.61 -7.54
C ARG A 194 9.04 4.24 -7.09
N VAL A 195 8.51 4.95 -6.09
CA VAL A 195 7.16 4.76 -5.55
C VAL A 195 6.49 6.12 -5.39
N LEU A 196 5.34 6.30 -6.03
CA LEU A 196 4.59 7.55 -6.14
C LEU A 196 3.23 7.44 -5.44
#